data_AF-A0A2V6CGW3-F1
#
_entry.id   AF-A0A2V6CGW3-F1
#
_cell.length_a   1.000
_cell.length_b   1.000
_cell.length_c   1.000
_cell.angle_alpha   90.00
_cell.angle_beta   90.00
_cell.angle_gamma   90.00
#
_symmetry.space_group_name_H-M   'P 1'
#
loop_
_entity.id
_entity.type
_entity.pdbx_description
1 polymer ?
#
loop_
_entity_poly.entity_id
_entity_poly.type
_entity_poly.pdbx_seq_one_letter_code
_entity_poly.pdbx_strand_id
1 'polypeptide(L)' 'MALLLVAAFAGLGFRLVDLQVVRHDDLSREAAGRRESTIIHPSRRGDILDARGNVLGTSLFVKTVCADPSL' A
#
# COMPACT_ATOMS: atom_id res chain seq x y z
N MET A 1 -44.43 -14.16 -13.53
CA MET A 1 -43.47 -13.07 -13.84
C MET A 1 -43.01 -12.33 -12.59
N ALA A 2 -43.90 -11.78 -11.76
CA ALA A 2 -43.51 -11.07 -10.53
C ALA A 2 -42.67 -11.90 -9.54
N LEU A 3 -43.01 -13.18 -9.33
CA LEU A 3 -42.27 -14.08 -8.43
C LEU A 3 -40.82 -14.31 -8.86
N LEU A 4 -40.57 -14.45 -10.17
CA LEU A 4 -39.21 -14.63 -10.70
C LEU A 4 -38.36 -13.38 -10.48
N LEU A 5 -38.98 -12.21 -10.63
CA LEU A 5 -38.34 -10.92 -10.42
C LEU A 5 -37.96 -10.74 -8.95
N VAL A 6 -38.87 -11.04 -8.02
CA VAL A 6 -38.58 -11.01 -6.57
C VAL A 6 -37.47 -12.00 -6.19
N ALA A 7 -37.49 -13.22 -6.73
CA ALA A 7 -36.45 -14.20 -6.48
C ALA A 7 -35.06 -13.74 -6.99
N ALA A 8 -35.01 -13.11 -8.17
CA ALA A 8 -33.77 -12.56 -8.71
C ALA A 8 -33.19 -11.44 -7.83
N PHE A 9 -34.04 -10.50 -7.39
CA PHE A 9 -33.62 -9.41 -6.49
C PHE A 9 -33.23 -9.92 -5.10
N ALA A 10 -33.91 -10.95 -4.58
CA ALA A 10 -33.55 -11.58 -3.31
C ALA A 10 -32.18 -12.28 -3.39
N GLY A 11 -31.89 -12.97 -4.50
CA GLY A 11 -30.57 -13.57 -4.74
C GLY A 11 -29.45 -12.53 -4.83
N LEU A 12 -29.71 -11.41 -5.51
CA LEU A 12 -28.80 -10.25 -5.55
C LEU A 12 -28.57 -9.65 -4.16
N GLY A 13 -29.63 -9.44 -3.38
CA GLY A 13 -29.54 -8.94 -2.01
C GLY A 13 -28.73 -9.87 -1.11
N PHE A 14 -28.96 -11.17 -1.19
CA PHE A 14 -28.17 -12.16 -0.45
C PHE A 14 -26.68 -12.12 -0.82
N ARG A 15 -26.36 -12.04 -2.11
CA ARG A 15 -24.97 -11.93 -2.58
C ARG A 15 -24.29 -10.65 -2.12
N LEU A 16 -25.03 -9.54 -2.06
CA LEU A 16 -24.54 -8.27 -1.53
C LEU A 16 -24.27 -8.36 -0.04
N VAL A 17 -25.18 -8.94 0.75
CA VAL A 17 -25.00 -9.14 2.19
C VAL A 17 -23.80 -10.07 2.47
N ASP A 18 -23.63 -11.15 1.69
CA ASP A 18 -22.46 -12.03 1.82
C ASP A 18 -21.13 -11.28 1.58
N LEU A 19 -21.06 -10.46 0.53
CA LEU A 19 -19.88 -9.66 0.23
C LEU A 19 -19.64 -8.52 1.23
N GLN A 20 -20.70 -7.87 1.71
CA GLN A 20 -20.63 -6.65 2.52
C GLN A 20 -20.68 -6.90 4.04
N VAL A 21 -21.14 -8.07 4.49
CA VAL A 21 -21.24 -8.39 5.93
C VAL A 21 -20.27 -9.51 6.29
N VAL A 22 -20.24 -10.61 5.54
CA VAL A 22 -19.37 -11.75 5.87
C VAL A 22 -17.92 -11.48 5.46
N ARG A 23 -17.70 -10.90 4.28
CA ARG A 23 -16.35 -10.67 3.73
C ARG A 23 -15.83 -9.25 3.90
N HIS A 24 -16.60 -8.35 4.53
CA HIS A 24 -16.15 -6.98 4.73
C HIS A 24 -14.96 -6.91 5.70
N ASP A 25 -14.95 -7.73 6.74
CA ASP A 25 -13.83 -7.79 7.67
C ASP A 25 -12.56 -8.31 7.00
N ASP A 26 -12.65 -9.31 6.12
CA ASP A 26 -11.49 -9.84 5.41
C ASP A 26 -10.98 -8.88 4.31
N LEU A 27 -11.90 -8.29 3.53
CA LEU A 27 -11.55 -7.32 2.47
C LEU A 27 -11.03 -6.00 3.04
N SER A 28 -11.55 -5.53 4.18
CA SER A 28 -11.06 -4.33 4.84
C SER A 28 -9.69 -4.55 5.47
N ARG A 29 -9.43 -5.73 6.05
CA ARG A 29 -8.11 -6.12 6.58
C ARG A 29 -7.07 -6.26 5.47
N GLU A 30 -7.42 -6.89 4.34
CA GLU A 30 -6.51 -7.02 3.19
C GLU A 30 -6.27 -5.67 2.50
N ALA A 31 -7.30 -4.81 2.42
CA ALA A 31 -7.17 -3.45 1.90
C ALA A 31 -6.31 -2.57 2.80
N ALA A 32 -6.41 -2.69 4.14
CA ALA A 32 -5.54 -1.97 5.06
C ALA A 32 -4.06 -2.33 4.82
N GLY A 33 -3.75 -3.63 4.64
CA GLY A 33 -2.40 -4.09 4.34
C GLY A 33 -1.85 -3.65 2.98
N ARG A 34 -2.71 -3.46 1.96
CA ARG A 34 -2.29 -3.00 0.62
C ARG A 34 -2.26 -1.47 0.46
N ARG A 35 -3.09 -0.74 1.21
CA ARG A 35 -3.27 0.71 1.02
C ARG A 35 -2.24 1.52 1.81
N GLU A 36 -1.74 0.98 2.91
CA GLU A 36 -0.78 1.65 3.78
C GLU A 36 0.61 1.04 3.63
N SER A 37 1.26 1.31 2.49
CA SER A 37 2.69 1.05 2.36
C SER A 37 3.44 2.09 3.18
N THR A 38 3.84 1.70 4.39
CA THR A 38 4.71 2.54 5.22
C THR A 38 6.09 2.55 4.60
N ILE A 39 6.35 3.56 3.76
CA ILE A 39 7.68 3.81 3.23
C ILE A 39 8.47 4.52 4.34
N ILE A 40 9.38 3.77 4.97
CA ILE A 40 10.35 4.36 5.89
C ILE A 40 11.25 5.29 5.08
N HIS A 41 11.17 6.59 5.35
CA HIS A 41 12.07 7.56 4.76
C HIS A 41 13.31 7.65 5.66
N PRO A 42 14.45 7.04 5.27
CA PRO A 42 15.65 7.15 6.08
C PRO A 42 16.06 8.62 6.18
N SER A 43 16.29 9.10 7.40
CA SER A 43 16.85 10.43 7.62
C SER A 43 18.25 10.51 7.02
N ARG A 44 18.61 11.65 6.39
CA ARG A 44 19.96 11.86 5.88
C ARG A 44 20.96 11.81 7.04
N ARG A 45 22.03 11.04 6.90
CA ARG A 45 23.14 11.02 7.87
C ARG A 45 23.78 12.41 7.91
N GLY A 46 24.02 12.92 9.12
CA GLY A 46 24.67 14.21 9.34
C GLY A 46 26.10 14.27 8.77
N ASP A 47 26.55 15.49 8.51
CA ASP A 47 27.90 15.74 8.02
C ASP A 47 28.92 15.56 9.16
N ILE A 48 30.06 14.95 8.85
CA ILE A 48 31.20 14.85 9.78
C ILE A 48 32.02 16.12 9.62
N LEU A 49 32.27 16.83 10.72
CA LEU A 49 33.06 18.06 10.76
C LEU A 49 34.35 17.84 11.58
N ASP A 50 35.41 18.55 11.23
CA ASP A 50 36.59 18.71 12.10
C ASP A 50 36.31 19.75 13.22
N ALA A 51 37.25 19.91 14.15
CA ALA A 51 37.13 20.88 15.26
C ALA A 51 37.07 22.35 14.82
N ARG A 52 37.40 22.65 13.55
CA ARG A 52 37.34 24.00 12.96
C ARG A 52 36.09 24.17 12.07
N GLY A 53 35.22 23.17 12.00
CA GLY A 53 34.00 23.19 11.20
C GLY A 53 34.18 22.80 9.72
N ASN A 54 35.34 22.26 9.32
CA ASN A 54 35.55 21.78 7.95
C ASN A 54 34.88 20.42 7.74
N VAL A 55 34.20 20.23 6.60
CA VAL A 55 33.49 18.98 6.27
C VAL A 55 34.49 17.88 5.89
N LEU A 56 34.44 16.77 6.62
CA LEU A 56 35.22 15.56 6.38
C LEU A 56 34.42 14.45 5.67
N GLY A 57 33.09 14.47 5.78
CA GLY A 57 32.24 13.48 5.10
C GLY A 57 30.78 13.90 5.06
N THR A 58 30.19 13.89 3.86
CA THR A 58 28.77 14.22 3.61
C THR A 58 28.08 13.11 2.83
N SER A 59 26.77 12.96 3.01
CA SER A 59 25.98 11.92 2.34
C SER A 59 25.29 12.47 1.10
N LEU A 60 25.73 12.11 -0.11
CA LEU A 60 25.13 12.63 -1.35
C LEU A 60 24.04 11.70 -1.88
N PHE A 61 23.00 12.29 -2.48
CA PHE A 61 21.97 11.51 -3.18
C PHE A 61 22.55 10.96 -4.48
N VAL A 62 22.49 9.65 -4.65
CA VAL A 62 22.90 8.94 -5.88
C VAL A 62 21.69 8.30 -6.53
N LYS A 63 21.64 8.31 -7.86
CA LYS A 63 20.62 7.60 -8.64
C LYS A 63 21.26 6.34 -9.20
N THR A 64 20.80 5.17 -8.74
CA THR A 64 21.20 3.88 -9.31
C THR A 64 20.23 3.52 -10.42
N VAL A 65 20.74 3.32 -11.64
CA VAL A 65 19.95 2.84 -12.77
C VAL A 65 20.07 1.32 -12.82
N CYS A 66 18.95 0.62 -12.66
CA CYS A 66 18.88 -0.84 -12.81
C CYS A 66 18.12 -1.17 -14.09
N ALA A 67 18.67 -2.08 -14.90
CA ALA A 67 17.99 -2.66 -16.06
C ALA A 67 17.94 -4.18 -15.87
N ASP A 68 16.73 -4.74 -15.91
CA ASP A 68 16.52 -6.18 -15.88
C ASP A 68 16.29 -6.67 -17.33
N PRO A 69 17.21 -7.48 -17.89
CA PRO A 69 17.06 -8.00 -19.25
C PRO A 69 16.09 -9.18 -19.35
N SER A 70 15.50 -9.65 -18.24
CA SER A 70 14.62 -10.82 -18.21
C SER A 70 13.11 -10.50 -18.16
N LEU A 71 12.75 -9.21 -18.26
CA LEU A 71 11.36 -8.72 -18.20
C LEU A 71 10.72 -8.56 -19.58
#